data_AF-H0A9M4-F1
#
_entry.id   AF-H0A9M4-F1
#
_cell.length_a   1.000
_cell.length_b   1.000
_cell.length_c   1.000
_cell.angle_alpha   90.00
_cell.angle_beta   90.00
_cell.angle_gamma   90.00
#
_symmetry.space_group_name_H-M   'P 1'
#
loop_
_entity.id
_entity.type
_entity.pdbx_description
1 polymer ?
#
loop_
_entity_poly.entity_id
_entity_poly.type
_entity_poly.pdbx_seq_one_letter_code
_entity_poly.pdbx_strand_id
1 'polypeptide(L)'
;NVPVEVTGSPTEDLDVSNYKDLDRVRTNKIRGGMCLVYLDGLPLKAPKIKKRIEKWGKDFGLEHWEWVQEYLQLQKEIHSSGDEEESDDKEEKKYTPSDKYLGSLTAGRPVFAHPGRKGGFRIRYGHSRTNGLAAVSFHPATMEITQRFIAIGTQLKIEYPGKATVGTPTDSIEPPVVRLENGEIRRVETREEAKELEHRIDEILFLGDMLVTYGEFIENGKKLIPSPFVDEWWELELEKALEEKDMELGKDFSDRTPTPKEAEKISRALEIRMHPRWTHHWRDVEPEDFKELYKKLLGEDYTEEKASQAIEDALIQKKDGEIIKKDMKTLEILLKLEENNTDKLDIIEASKDIPEFIEEVSGTKIGKQSTHYMGARMGRPEKAEKRTLNGKPQLLFPCGKKEGGRMRNLSASYEQTIHSEKGIVREEIIHNKCTECGEVTHYSFCRECDTPADPIWFCSSCKNEYDEKPEECDSCGNDRFQRYKETDIDVRGMMDEALENLGMRKPPELLKSFRGMTSKHKHVEPIEKGLLRQKHDLYVNKDATVRYDALDIPITHFKPREVNAPVEKLRELGYKEDVNGNKLTEDDQVVALKPQDIIIPSLRKLFQHLTI
;
A
#
# COMPACT_ATOMS: atom_id res chain seq x y z
N ASN A 1 7.67 35.29 -5.17
CA ASN A 1 6.32 34.70 -5.09
C ASN A 1 6.02 34.04 -3.75
N VAL A 2 6.97 33.31 -3.13
CA VAL A 2 6.78 32.82 -1.75
C VAL A 2 7.09 33.95 -0.77
N PRO A 3 6.17 34.34 0.13
CA PRO A 3 6.32 35.51 1.02
C PRO A 3 7.21 35.27 2.24
N VAL A 4 7.64 34.02 2.45
CA VAL A 4 8.46 33.59 3.58
C VAL A 4 9.80 33.05 3.09
N GLU A 5 10.86 33.29 3.87
CA GLU A 5 12.17 32.72 3.59
C GLU A 5 12.16 31.21 3.90
N VAL A 6 12.28 30.39 2.86
CA VAL A 6 12.52 28.96 3.02
C VAL A 6 14.03 28.77 3.23
N THR A 7 14.41 28.36 4.43
CA THR A 7 15.81 28.14 4.84
C THR A 7 15.90 26.90 5.76
N GLY A 8 17.10 26.58 6.24
CA GLY A 8 17.31 25.45 7.14
C GLY A 8 18.76 25.22 7.51
N SER A 9 19.00 24.35 8.49
CA SER A 9 20.33 23.85 8.80
C SER A 9 20.93 23.06 7.62
N PRO A 10 22.27 23.02 7.50
CA PRO A 10 22.89 22.25 6.43
C PRO A 10 22.62 20.76 6.62
N THR A 11 22.40 20.06 5.51
CA THR A 11 22.12 18.62 5.50
C THR A 11 23.24 17.81 4.84
N GLU A 12 24.14 18.48 4.13
CA GLU A 12 25.32 17.89 3.50
C GLU A 12 26.59 18.55 4.03
N ASP A 13 27.71 17.85 3.91
CA ASP A 13 29.02 18.40 4.26
C ASP A 13 29.66 19.24 3.15
N LEU A 14 29.05 19.24 1.96
CA LEU A 14 29.50 20.00 0.81
C LEU A 14 29.14 21.48 0.93
N ASP A 15 30.11 22.34 0.60
CA ASP A 15 29.90 23.77 0.45
C ASP A 15 29.25 24.11 -0.88
N VAL A 16 28.49 25.21 -0.90
CA VAL A 16 28.03 25.83 -2.15
C VAL A 16 29.22 26.40 -2.92
N SER A 17 29.17 26.33 -4.25
CA SER A 17 30.25 26.83 -5.10
C SER A 17 30.31 28.36 -5.16
N ASN A 18 29.15 29.03 -5.14
CA ASN A 18 28.99 30.48 -5.24
C ASN A 18 28.06 31.02 -4.14
N TYR A 19 28.08 32.34 -3.92
CA TYR A 19 27.23 33.06 -2.95
C TYR A 19 27.38 32.59 -1.50
N LYS A 20 28.63 32.62 -1.02
CA LYS A 20 28.99 32.34 0.37
C LYS A 20 28.79 33.57 1.26
N ASP A 21 28.66 33.32 2.56
CA ASP A 21 28.67 34.32 3.64
C ASP A 21 27.57 35.39 3.50
N LEU A 22 26.39 34.97 3.06
CA LEU A 22 25.22 35.84 2.95
C LEU A 22 24.69 36.19 4.36
N ASP A 23 24.40 37.47 4.61
CA ASP A 23 23.96 38.00 5.92
C ASP A 23 22.83 37.19 6.59
N ARG A 24 21.89 36.68 5.79
CA ARG A 24 20.71 35.95 6.26
C ARG A 24 20.91 34.44 6.33
N VAL A 25 22.00 33.91 5.78
CA VAL A 25 22.26 32.47 5.67
C VAL A 25 23.46 32.09 6.54
N ARG A 26 23.19 31.43 7.67
CA ARG A 26 24.19 31.07 8.69
C ARG A 26 25.17 29.95 8.29
N THR A 27 25.13 29.47 7.05
CA THR A 27 25.95 28.34 6.58
C THR A 27 26.25 28.42 5.10
N ASN A 28 27.47 28.05 4.72
CA ASN A 28 27.89 27.87 3.33
C ASN A 28 27.67 26.44 2.82
N LYS A 29 27.15 25.54 3.66
CA LYS A 29 26.88 24.15 3.29
C LYS A 29 25.50 24.01 2.63
N ILE A 30 25.33 22.97 1.82
CA ILE A 30 24.06 22.70 1.13
C ILE A 30 22.93 22.46 2.14
N ARG A 31 21.83 23.18 1.94
CA ARG A 31 20.59 23.11 2.74
C ARG A 31 19.56 22.27 1.97
N GLY A 32 19.69 20.95 2.03
CA GLY A 32 18.84 20.03 1.26
C GLY A 32 17.34 20.20 1.56
N GLY A 33 16.96 20.51 2.80
CA GLY A 33 15.57 20.79 3.18
C GLY A 33 14.95 21.94 2.39
N MET A 34 15.71 23.02 2.15
CA MET A 34 15.27 24.15 1.31
C MET A 34 15.06 23.71 -0.13
N CYS A 35 16.02 22.95 -0.69
CA CYS A 35 15.92 22.42 -2.05
C CYS A 35 14.66 21.56 -2.23
N LEU A 36 14.36 20.67 -1.28
CA LEU A 36 13.16 19.84 -1.33
C LEU A 36 11.87 20.66 -1.35
N VAL A 37 11.77 21.75 -0.57
CA VAL A 37 10.56 22.59 -0.58
C VAL A 37 10.37 23.29 -1.94
N TYR A 38 11.44 23.86 -2.50
CA TYR A 38 11.34 24.60 -3.77
C TYR A 38 11.28 23.71 -5.02
N LEU A 39 11.81 22.49 -4.97
CA LEU A 39 11.85 21.58 -6.13
C LEU A 39 10.74 20.52 -6.06
N ASP A 40 10.56 19.87 -4.91
CA ASP A 40 9.62 18.75 -4.75
C ASP A 40 8.33 19.13 -4.01
N GLY A 41 8.36 20.22 -3.24
CA GLY A 41 7.23 20.71 -2.46
C GLY A 41 6.27 21.53 -3.31
N LEU A 42 6.66 22.77 -3.59
CA LEU A 42 5.80 23.76 -4.26
C LEU A 42 5.44 23.34 -5.70
N PRO A 43 6.39 22.98 -6.58
CA PRO A 43 6.08 22.65 -7.97
C PRO A 43 5.20 21.38 -8.09
N LEU A 44 5.61 20.27 -7.45
CA LEU A 44 4.89 19.00 -7.58
C LEU A 44 3.52 19.01 -6.91
N LYS A 45 3.32 19.84 -5.88
CA LYS A 45 2.03 19.95 -5.17
C LYS A 45 1.21 21.16 -5.61
N ALA A 46 1.66 21.93 -6.59
CA ALA A 46 0.95 23.09 -7.11
C ALA A 46 -0.55 22.84 -7.40
N PRO A 47 -0.99 21.71 -8.01
CA PRO A 47 -2.42 21.46 -8.22
C PRO A 47 -3.21 21.31 -6.91
N LYS A 48 -2.60 20.70 -5.88
CA LYS A 48 -3.22 20.55 -4.55
C LYS A 48 -3.25 21.88 -3.80
N ILE A 49 -2.19 22.69 -3.95
CA ILE A 49 -2.10 24.04 -3.40
C ILE A 49 -3.17 24.93 -4.03
N LYS A 50 -3.33 24.91 -5.36
CA LYS A 50 -4.39 25.65 -6.08
C LYS A 50 -5.78 25.33 -5.52
N LYS A 51 -6.14 24.04 -5.42
CA LYS A 51 -7.44 23.62 -4.85
C LYS A 51 -7.68 24.17 -3.43
N ARG A 52 -6.63 24.27 -2.62
CA ARG A 52 -6.72 24.83 -1.26
C ARG A 52 -6.91 26.35 -1.28
N ILE A 53 -6.15 27.05 -2.12
CA ILE A 53 -6.30 28.50 -2.33
C ILE A 53 -7.70 28.83 -2.87
N GLU A 54 -8.22 28.06 -3.82
CA GLU A 54 -9.58 28.25 -4.33
C GLU A 54 -10.65 28.02 -3.26
N LYS A 55 -10.45 27.03 -2.39
CA LYS A 55 -11.46 26.62 -1.39
C LYS A 55 -11.52 27.57 -0.18
N TRP A 56 -10.39 28.03 0.33
CA TRP A 56 -10.33 28.83 1.57
C TRP A 56 -9.32 29.98 1.50
N GLY A 57 -8.72 30.26 0.34
CA GLY A 57 -7.68 31.30 0.23
C GLY A 57 -8.18 32.70 0.60
N LYS A 58 -9.41 33.04 0.22
CA LYS A 58 -10.04 34.34 0.55
C LYS A 58 -10.25 34.52 2.06
N ASP A 59 -10.66 33.46 2.75
CA ASP A 59 -10.91 33.52 4.20
C ASP A 59 -9.62 33.74 5.01
N PHE A 60 -8.46 33.47 4.40
CA PHE A 60 -7.14 33.53 5.03
C PHE A 60 -6.18 34.56 4.39
N GLY A 61 -6.64 35.41 3.47
CA GLY A 61 -5.82 36.45 2.84
C GLY A 61 -4.67 35.90 1.97
N LEU A 62 -4.92 34.80 1.25
CA LEU A 62 -3.94 34.10 0.43
C LEU A 62 -4.01 34.47 -1.06
N GLU A 63 -4.57 35.63 -1.42
CA GLU A 63 -4.71 36.09 -2.81
C GLU A 63 -3.35 36.24 -3.51
N HIS A 64 -2.31 36.61 -2.77
CA HIS A 64 -0.94 36.68 -3.27
C HIS A 64 -0.36 35.34 -3.77
N TRP A 65 -1.05 34.22 -3.57
CA TRP A 65 -0.69 32.91 -4.14
C TRP A 65 -1.33 32.61 -5.50
N GLU A 66 -2.04 33.56 -6.11
CA GLU A 66 -2.63 33.41 -7.46
C GLU A 66 -1.61 32.98 -8.54
N TRP A 67 -0.33 33.32 -8.36
CA TRP A 67 0.77 32.87 -9.22
C TRP A 67 0.86 31.33 -9.37
N VAL A 68 0.32 30.55 -8.44
CA VAL A 68 0.27 29.08 -8.55
C VAL A 68 -0.58 28.65 -9.75
N GLN A 69 -1.64 29.40 -10.05
CA GLN A 69 -2.46 29.16 -11.24
C GLN A 69 -1.69 29.48 -12.52
N GLU A 70 -0.98 30.60 -12.55
CA GLU A 70 -0.11 30.98 -13.66
C GLU A 70 0.98 29.93 -13.89
N TYR A 71 1.64 29.46 -12.82
CA TYR A 71 2.63 28.39 -12.87
C TYR A 71 2.05 27.10 -13.48
N LEU A 72 0.85 26.68 -13.08
CA LEU A 72 0.20 25.49 -13.63
C LEU A 72 -0.20 25.67 -15.10
N GLN A 73 -0.52 26.89 -15.51
CA GLN A 73 -0.85 27.22 -16.89
C GLN A 73 0.42 27.17 -17.76
N LEU A 74 1.50 27.82 -17.32
CA LEU A 74 2.83 27.75 -17.92
C LEU A 74 3.32 26.30 -18.04
N GLN A 75 3.16 25.50 -16.98
CA GLN A 75 3.55 24.09 -16.99
C GLN A 75 2.79 23.31 -18.07
N LYS A 76 1.48 23.56 -18.23
CA LYS A 76 0.70 22.91 -19.30
C LYS A 76 1.18 23.35 -20.67
N GLU A 77 1.37 24.64 -20.89
CA GLU A 77 1.81 25.20 -22.18
C GLU A 77 3.15 24.59 -22.62
N ILE A 78 4.12 24.53 -21.70
CA ILE A 78 5.44 23.92 -21.95
C ILE A 78 5.35 22.42 -22.23
N HIS A 79 4.42 21.71 -21.58
CA HIS A 79 4.23 20.28 -21.81
C HIS A 79 3.36 19.96 -23.05
N SER A 80 2.49 20.87 -23.48
CA SER A 80 1.69 20.72 -24.70
C SER A 80 2.45 21.10 -25.97
N SER A 81 3.53 21.87 -25.88
CA SER A 81 4.35 22.25 -27.04
C SER A 81 5.32 21.15 -27.50
N GLY A 82 5.19 19.92 -26.99
CA GLY A 82 6.04 18.76 -27.32
C GLY A 82 5.29 17.56 -27.91
N ASP A 83 3.96 17.65 -28.05
CA ASP A 83 3.13 16.67 -28.73
C ASP A 83 2.62 17.31 -30.02
N GLU A 84 2.98 16.73 -31.17
CA GLU A 84 2.47 17.12 -32.48
C GLU A 84 0.94 17.04 -32.53
N GLU A 85 0.37 17.91 -33.36
CA GLU A 85 -1.05 18.17 -33.59
C GLU A 85 -1.94 16.91 -33.61
N GLU A 86 -2.90 16.81 -32.67
CA GLU A 86 -4.13 16.07 -32.90
C GLU A 86 -5.32 17.03 -32.87
N SER A 87 -6.14 16.86 -33.89
CA SER A 87 -7.25 17.68 -34.38
C SER A 87 -8.29 18.10 -33.34
N ASP A 88 -8.81 19.31 -33.55
CA ASP A 88 -10.04 19.86 -32.95
C ASP A 88 -11.24 18.94 -33.22
N ASP A 89 -11.50 17.99 -32.32
CA ASP A 89 -12.84 17.49 -32.07
C ASP A 89 -13.16 17.58 -30.58
N LYS A 90 -14.27 18.25 -30.27
CA LYS A 90 -14.81 18.44 -28.92
C LYS A 90 -15.45 17.16 -28.37
N GLU A 91 -14.73 16.04 -28.40
CA GLU A 91 -15.03 14.88 -27.55
C GLU A 91 -14.18 14.97 -26.28
N GLU A 92 -14.76 14.53 -25.15
CA GLU A 92 -14.13 14.55 -23.84
C GLU A 92 -12.68 14.03 -23.91
N LYS A 93 -11.70 14.79 -23.38
CA LYS A 93 -10.29 14.34 -23.30
C LYS A 93 -10.22 12.89 -22.82
N LYS A 94 -10.02 11.98 -23.78
CA LYS A 94 -10.01 10.53 -23.61
C LYS A 94 -8.83 10.18 -22.70
N TYR A 95 -9.04 9.22 -21.81
CA TYR A 95 -7.96 8.70 -20.98
C TYR A 95 -6.84 8.14 -21.87
N THR A 96 -5.61 8.61 -21.68
CA THR A 96 -4.42 8.09 -22.39
C THR A 96 -3.63 7.17 -21.45
N PRO A 97 -3.43 5.90 -21.83
CA PRO A 97 -2.61 4.98 -21.06
C PRO A 97 -1.20 5.52 -20.80
N SER A 98 -0.64 5.25 -19.61
CA SER A 98 0.67 5.77 -19.20
C SER A 98 1.65 4.66 -18.84
N ASP A 99 2.85 4.69 -19.40
CA ASP A 99 3.94 3.77 -19.10
C ASP A 99 4.76 4.15 -17.84
N LYS A 100 4.47 5.29 -17.21
CA LYS A 100 5.25 5.84 -16.09
C LYS A 100 5.43 4.86 -14.94
N TYR A 101 4.46 3.97 -14.70
CA TYR A 101 4.57 2.97 -13.65
C TYR A 101 5.66 1.92 -13.96
N LEU A 102 5.99 1.67 -15.23
CA LEU A 102 7.05 0.75 -15.67
C LEU A 102 8.47 1.27 -15.41
N GLY A 103 8.65 2.59 -15.24
CA GLY A 103 9.96 3.17 -14.95
C GLY A 103 10.61 2.56 -13.70
N SER A 104 11.94 2.37 -13.69
CA SER A 104 12.72 1.73 -12.61
C SER A 104 12.27 0.29 -12.28
N LEU A 105 12.22 -0.58 -13.28
CA LEU A 105 12.04 -2.01 -13.08
C LEU A 105 13.30 -2.61 -12.44
N THR A 106 13.11 -3.29 -11.32
CA THR A 106 14.17 -4.04 -10.63
C THR A 106 13.96 -5.51 -10.94
N ALA A 107 15.04 -6.27 -11.11
CA ALA A 107 14.97 -7.71 -11.29
C ALA A 107 14.11 -8.39 -10.19
N GLY A 108 13.31 -9.38 -10.58
CA GLY A 108 12.40 -10.10 -9.68
C GLY A 108 11.06 -9.41 -9.39
N ARG A 109 10.74 -8.29 -10.05
CA ARG A 109 9.43 -7.63 -9.94
C ARG A 109 8.66 -7.79 -11.25
N PRO A 110 7.65 -8.67 -11.31
CA PRO A 110 6.91 -8.89 -12.55
C PRO A 110 6.09 -7.66 -12.95
N VAL A 111 5.89 -7.52 -14.26
CA VAL A 111 4.85 -6.68 -14.86
C VAL A 111 3.65 -7.59 -15.07
N PHE A 112 2.50 -7.22 -14.52
CA PHE A 112 1.27 -8.01 -14.63
C PHE A 112 0.51 -7.66 -15.89
N ALA A 113 0.41 -6.36 -16.22
CA ALA A 113 -0.23 -5.87 -17.43
C ALA A 113 0.52 -4.64 -17.94
N HIS A 114 0.60 -4.50 -19.26
CA HIS A 114 1.11 -3.30 -19.94
C HIS A 114 0.02 -2.21 -20.04
N PRO A 115 0.39 -0.95 -20.33
CA PRO A 115 -0.55 0.16 -20.29
C PRO A 115 -1.74 -0.06 -21.23
N GLY A 116 -2.97 0.02 -20.71
CA GLY A 116 -4.20 -0.15 -21.51
C GLY A 116 -4.33 -1.50 -22.25
N ARG A 117 -3.51 -2.50 -21.96
CA ARG A 117 -3.46 -3.74 -22.75
C ARG A 117 -4.68 -4.62 -22.49
N LYS A 118 -5.35 -5.05 -23.57
CA LYS A 118 -6.42 -6.07 -23.55
C LYS A 118 -6.00 -7.29 -22.74
N GLY A 119 -6.94 -7.82 -21.94
CA GLY A 119 -6.68 -8.92 -21.00
C GLY A 119 -5.99 -8.49 -19.69
N GLY A 120 -5.58 -7.22 -19.58
CA GLY A 120 -5.09 -6.63 -18.32
C GLY A 120 -6.17 -6.57 -17.24
N PHE A 121 -5.90 -5.85 -16.13
CA PHE A 121 -6.92 -5.68 -15.09
C PHE A 121 -8.06 -4.81 -15.60
N ARG A 122 -9.30 -5.26 -15.52
CA ARG A 122 -10.45 -4.39 -15.82
C ARG A 122 -10.76 -3.52 -14.61
N ILE A 123 -10.95 -2.22 -14.81
CA ILE A 123 -11.32 -1.36 -13.70
C ILE A 123 -12.77 -1.63 -13.24
N ARG A 124 -12.99 -1.82 -11.95
CA ARG A 124 -14.32 -1.84 -11.33
C ARG A 124 -14.38 -0.86 -10.19
N TYR A 125 -15.43 -0.07 -10.11
CA TYR A 125 -15.62 0.87 -9.01
C TYR A 125 -16.26 0.18 -7.82
N GLY A 126 -15.66 0.34 -6.64
CA GLY A 126 -16.28 -0.15 -5.41
C GLY A 126 -15.41 -0.07 -4.17
N HIS A 127 -16.04 -0.25 -3.03
CA HIS A 127 -15.41 -0.27 -1.72
C HIS A 127 -15.72 -1.60 -1.03
N SER A 128 -14.74 -2.50 -0.99
CA SER A 128 -14.82 -3.75 -0.23
C SER A 128 -14.50 -3.48 1.25
N ARG A 129 -14.59 -4.50 2.10
CA ARG A 129 -14.21 -4.38 3.52
C ARG A 129 -12.71 -4.13 3.71
N THR A 130 -11.90 -4.53 2.74
CA THR A 130 -10.43 -4.63 2.79
C THR A 130 -9.71 -3.65 1.87
N ASN A 131 -10.40 -2.92 0.99
CA ASN A 131 -9.81 -1.83 0.20
C ASN A 131 -10.17 -0.45 0.79
N GLY A 132 -9.80 0.62 0.08
CA GLY A 132 -10.05 2.00 0.49
C GLY A 132 -8.80 2.84 0.29
N LEU A 133 -8.32 3.45 1.37
CA LEU A 133 -7.18 4.36 1.36
C LEU A 133 -5.93 3.73 0.74
N ALA A 134 -5.57 4.14 -0.48
CA ALA A 134 -4.44 3.63 -1.26
C ALA A 134 -4.40 2.10 -1.39
N ALA A 135 -5.54 1.41 -1.27
CA ALA A 135 -5.66 -0.04 -1.37
C ALA A 135 -6.69 -0.40 -2.44
N VAL A 136 -6.39 -1.41 -3.24
CA VAL A 136 -7.29 -1.97 -4.26
C VAL A 136 -7.50 -3.45 -3.97
N SER A 137 -8.61 -4.01 -4.44
CA SER A 137 -8.86 -5.44 -4.31
C SER A 137 -8.73 -6.18 -5.62
N PHE A 138 -8.25 -7.42 -5.53
CA PHE A 138 -8.17 -8.38 -6.62
C PHE A 138 -8.89 -9.66 -6.22
N HIS A 139 -9.32 -10.42 -7.22
CA HIS A 139 -9.88 -11.73 -6.99
C HIS A 139 -8.80 -12.69 -6.43
N PRO A 140 -9.07 -13.50 -5.40
CA PRO A 140 -8.10 -14.44 -4.83
C PRO A 140 -7.52 -15.42 -5.86
N ALA A 141 -8.31 -15.83 -6.85
CA ALA A 141 -7.80 -16.64 -7.97
C ALA A 141 -6.72 -15.89 -8.78
N THR A 142 -6.91 -14.60 -9.07
CA THR A 142 -5.91 -13.75 -9.74
C THR A 142 -4.62 -13.68 -8.93
N MET A 143 -4.75 -13.52 -7.61
CA MET A 143 -3.59 -13.50 -6.70
C MET A 143 -2.81 -14.83 -6.76
N GLU A 144 -3.49 -15.97 -6.86
CA GLU A 144 -2.86 -17.29 -6.95
C GLU A 144 -2.20 -17.53 -8.32
N ILE A 145 -2.93 -17.34 -9.45
CA ILE A 145 -2.40 -17.60 -10.80
C ILE A 145 -1.25 -16.67 -11.22
N THR A 146 -1.16 -15.49 -10.60
CA THR A 146 0.00 -14.59 -10.76
C THR A 146 1.20 -15.05 -9.93
N GLN A 147 1.31 -16.37 -9.70
CA GLN A 147 2.33 -17.04 -8.90
C GLN A 147 2.49 -16.47 -7.49
N ARG A 148 1.39 -15.96 -6.91
CA ARG A 148 1.38 -15.32 -5.58
C ARG A 148 2.29 -14.09 -5.47
N PHE A 149 2.69 -13.47 -6.58
CA PHE A 149 3.39 -12.17 -6.52
C PHE A 149 2.44 -11.05 -6.07
N ILE A 150 1.16 -11.13 -6.46
CA ILE A 150 0.11 -10.33 -5.86
C ILE A 150 -0.33 -11.02 -4.58
N ALA A 151 0.13 -10.51 -3.45
CA ALA A 151 -0.21 -11.00 -2.11
C ALA A 151 -0.85 -9.88 -1.29
N ILE A 152 -1.42 -10.24 -0.15
CA ILE A 152 -2.01 -9.29 0.79
C ILE A 152 -0.88 -8.40 1.31
N GLY A 153 -0.91 -7.11 1.00
CA GLY A 153 0.17 -6.21 1.40
C GLY A 153 1.29 -6.06 0.37
N THR A 154 1.25 -6.76 -0.76
CA THR A 154 2.14 -6.43 -1.89
C THR A 154 1.81 -5.03 -2.38
N GLN A 155 2.80 -4.15 -2.36
CA GLN A 155 2.68 -2.86 -3.01
C GLN A 155 2.76 -3.06 -4.53
N LEU A 156 1.79 -2.51 -5.24
CA LEU A 156 1.71 -2.48 -6.69
C LEU A 156 1.95 -1.05 -7.18
N LYS A 157 2.57 -0.90 -8.34
CA LYS A 157 2.53 0.36 -9.08
C LYS A 157 1.51 0.20 -10.19
N ILE A 158 0.53 1.09 -10.20
CA ILE A 158 -0.60 1.07 -11.14
C ILE A 158 -0.50 2.26 -12.08
N GLU A 159 -1.15 2.13 -13.22
CA GLU A 159 -1.21 3.15 -14.25
C GLU A 159 -2.15 4.32 -13.88
N TYR A 160 -3.27 4.02 -13.21
CA TYR A 160 -4.33 4.98 -12.86
C TYR A 160 -5.21 4.42 -11.72
N PRO A 161 -5.87 5.23 -10.88
CA PRO A 161 -5.77 6.69 -10.74
C PRO A 161 -4.55 7.15 -9.92
N GLY A 162 -3.96 6.25 -9.12
CA GLY A 162 -2.80 6.51 -8.27
C GLY A 162 -1.47 6.10 -8.89
N LYS A 163 -0.36 6.33 -8.18
CA LYS A 163 0.98 5.85 -8.58
C LYS A 163 1.33 4.49 -7.98
N ALA A 164 0.79 4.22 -6.80
CA ALA A 164 1.05 3.01 -6.05
C ALA A 164 -0.20 2.68 -5.23
N THR A 165 -0.38 1.39 -4.97
CA THR A 165 -1.46 0.86 -4.16
C THR A 165 -0.98 -0.39 -3.43
N VAL A 166 -1.78 -0.90 -2.51
CA VAL A 166 -1.58 -2.20 -1.87
C VAL A 166 -2.68 -3.16 -2.33
N GLY A 167 -2.29 -4.39 -2.66
CA GLY A 167 -3.21 -5.45 -3.05
C GLY A 167 -3.91 -6.09 -1.84
N THR A 168 -5.22 -6.27 -1.98
CA THR A 168 -6.10 -6.90 -0.98
C THR A 168 -7.06 -7.89 -1.67
N PRO A 169 -7.65 -8.85 -0.96
CA PRO A 169 -8.53 -9.83 -1.58
C PRO A 169 -9.99 -9.38 -1.56
N THR A 170 -10.75 -9.70 -2.62
CA THR A 170 -12.22 -9.70 -2.64
C THR A 170 -12.71 -10.75 -3.63
N ASP A 171 -13.63 -11.61 -3.21
CA ASP A 171 -14.14 -12.76 -3.98
C ASP A 171 -15.44 -12.47 -4.75
N SER A 172 -15.98 -11.26 -4.60
CA SER A 172 -17.24 -10.83 -5.25
C SER A 172 -17.06 -10.16 -6.61
N ILE A 173 -15.84 -10.05 -7.12
CA ILE A 173 -15.54 -9.36 -8.39
C ILE A 173 -15.20 -10.34 -9.50
N GLU A 174 -15.10 -9.85 -10.73
CA GLU A 174 -14.82 -10.70 -11.88
C GLU A 174 -13.47 -11.43 -11.72
N PRO A 175 -13.46 -12.77 -11.75
CA PRO A 175 -12.26 -13.58 -11.64
C PRO A 175 -11.42 -13.54 -12.92
N PRO A 176 -10.21 -14.12 -12.92
CA PRO A 176 -9.44 -14.27 -14.14
C PRO A 176 -10.03 -15.36 -15.05
N VAL A 177 -9.72 -15.25 -16.34
CA VAL A 177 -10.02 -16.27 -17.35
C VAL A 177 -8.72 -16.74 -17.98
N VAL A 178 -8.56 -18.05 -18.09
CA VAL A 178 -7.31 -18.70 -18.53
C VAL A 178 -7.60 -19.68 -19.67
N ARG A 179 -6.62 -19.86 -20.54
CA ARG A 179 -6.52 -20.99 -21.47
C ARG A 179 -5.57 -22.02 -20.88
N LEU A 180 -6.01 -23.27 -20.84
CA LEU A 180 -5.17 -24.40 -20.41
C LEU A 180 -4.43 -25.01 -21.60
N GLU A 181 -3.37 -25.78 -21.34
CA GLU A 181 -2.55 -26.46 -22.37
C GLU A 181 -3.36 -27.38 -23.31
N ASN A 182 -4.53 -27.86 -22.88
CA ASN A 182 -5.45 -28.68 -23.69
C ASN A 182 -6.44 -27.83 -24.54
N GLY A 183 -6.31 -26.50 -24.53
CA GLY A 183 -7.20 -25.57 -25.23
C GLY A 183 -8.54 -25.30 -24.53
N GLU A 184 -8.73 -25.77 -23.29
CA GLU A 184 -9.87 -25.42 -22.45
C GLU A 184 -9.79 -23.94 -22.03
N ILE A 185 -10.89 -23.20 -22.16
CA ILE A 185 -11.00 -21.80 -21.71
C ILE A 185 -11.87 -21.78 -20.47
N ARG A 186 -11.29 -21.37 -19.35
CA ARG A 186 -11.87 -21.52 -18.02
C ARG A 186 -11.88 -20.20 -17.27
N ARG A 187 -13.06 -19.82 -16.78
CA ARG A 187 -13.20 -18.78 -15.76
C ARG A 187 -12.92 -19.38 -14.38
N VAL A 188 -11.97 -18.82 -13.66
CA VAL A 188 -11.41 -19.42 -12.42
C VAL A 188 -12.03 -18.76 -11.20
N GLU A 189 -13.11 -19.32 -10.67
CA GLU A 189 -13.99 -18.64 -9.70
C GLU A 189 -13.50 -18.75 -8.25
N THR A 190 -12.54 -19.63 -7.94
CA THR A 190 -12.02 -19.79 -6.58
C THR A 190 -10.50 -19.87 -6.52
N ARG A 191 -9.94 -19.59 -5.34
CA ARG A 191 -8.50 -19.73 -5.10
C ARG A 191 -8.06 -21.20 -5.18
N GLU A 192 -8.90 -22.10 -4.70
CA GLU A 192 -8.67 -23.54 -4.71
C GLU A 192 -8.57 -24.05 -6.15
N GLU A 193 -9.53 -23.66 -7.01
CA GLU A 193 -9.50 -23.96 -8.45
C GLU A 193 -8.24 -23.37 -9.11
N ALA A 194 -7.88 -22.13 -8.80
CA ALA A 194 -6.67 -21.49 -9.33
C ALA A 194 -5.40 -22.29 -8.99
N LYS A 195 -5.31 -22.82 -7.77
CA LYS A 195 -4.17 -23.63 -7.32
C LYS A 195 -4.09 -24.98 -8.04
N GLU A 196 -5.22 -25.62 -8.31
CA GLU A 196 -5.28 -26.87 -9.06
C GLU A 196 -4.87 -26.70 -10.52
N LEU A 197 -5.21 -25.54 -11.11
CA LEU A 197 -4.96 -25.24 -12.51
C LEU A 197 -3.59 -24.59 -12.77
N GLU A 198 -2.93 -24.01 -11.75
CA GLU A 198 -1.71 -23.17 -11.89
C GLU A 198 -0.65 -23.76 -12.85
N HIS A 199 -0.42 -25.08 -12.78
CA HIS A 199 0.60 -25.77 -13.58
C HIS A 199 0.16 -26.20 -14.98
N ARG A 200 -1.11 -25.97 -15.34
CA ARG A 200 -1.73 -26.34 -16.62
C ARG A 200 -2.17 -25.13 -17.43
N ILE A 201 -1.96 -23.92 -16.90
CA ILE A 201 -2.29 -22.66 -17.59
C ILE A 201 -1.24 -22.42 -18.67
N ASP A 202 -1.71 -22.34 -19.91
CA ASP A 202 -0.92 -21.93 -21.07
C ASP A 202 -0.90 -20.40 -21.17
N GLU A 203 -2.07 -19.75 -21.06
CA GLU A 203 -2.19 -18.30 -21.14
C GLU A 203 -3.26 -17.75 -20.18
N ILE A 204 -2.99 -16.60 -19.58
CA ILE A 204 -4.00 -15.82 -18.85
C ILE A 204 -4.61 -14.83 -19.83
N LEU A 205 -5.80 -15.16 -20.35
CA LEU A 205 -6.52 -14.33 -21.32
C LEU A 205 -7.03 -13.04 -20.69
N PHE A 206 -7.40 -13.10 -19.41
CA PHE A 206 -7.89 -11.96 -18.65
C PHE A 206 -7.50 -12.06 -17.17
N LEU A 207 -6.91 -11.00 -16.62
CA LEU A 207 -6.49 -10.95 -15.22
C LEU A 207 -7.64 -10.80 -14.22
N GLY A 208 -8.84 -10.46 -14.67
CA GLY A 208 -9.98 -10.16 -13.80
C GLY A 208 -10.11 -8.68 -13.45
N ASP A 209 -11.03 -8.38 -12.54
CA ASP A 209 -11.28 -7.03 -12.07
C ASP A 209 -10.17 -6.55 -11.09
N MET A 210 -9.88 -5.26 -11.15
CA MET A 210 -9.24 -4.50 -10.08
C MET A 210 -10.27 -3.55 -9.48
N LEU A 211 -10.67 -3.80 -8.23
CA LEU A 211 -11.66 -3.01 -7.52
C LEU A 211 -11.03 -1.76 -6.92
N VAL A 212 -11.35 -0.60 -7.49
CA VAL A 212 -10.81 0.70 -7.11
C VAL A 212 -11.88 1.56 -6.46
N THR A 213 -11.59 2.07 -5.26
CA THR A 213 -12.48 2.96 -4.54
C THR A 213 -12.56 4.34 -5.23
N TYR A 214 -13.76 4.91 -5.30
CA TYR A 214 -13.98 6.27 -5.80
C TYR A 214 -13.08 7.33 -5.12
N GLY A 215 -12.79 7.17 -3.83
CA GLY A 215 -11.93 8.07 -3.06
C GLY A 215 -10.53 8.25 -3.66
N GLU A 216 -9.97 7.22 -4.29
CA GLU A 216 -8.64 7.28 -4.94
C GLU A 216 -8.61 8.30 -6.09
N PHE A 217 -9.73 8.48 -6.79
CA PHE A 217 -9.84 9.46 -7.88
C PHE A 217 -9.87 10.89 -7.33
N ILE A 218 -10.65 11.11 -6.29
CA ILE A 218 -10.72 12.42 -5.62
C ILE A 218 -9.35 12.82 -5.08
N GLU A 219 -8.70 11.92 -4.33
CA GLU A 219 -7.43 12.21 -3.67
C GLU A 219 -6.31 12.52 -4.66
N ASN A 220 -6.26 11.76 -5.76
CA ASN A 220 -5.26 11.92 -6.81
C ASN A 220 -5.66 13.00 -7.85
N GLY A 221 -6.85 13.61 -7.72
CA GLY A 221 -7.34 14.63 -8.64
C GLY A 221 -7.54 14.11 -10.07
N LYS A 222 -7.97 12.85 -10.19
CA LYS A 222 -8.18 12.14 -11.45
C LYS A 222 -9.66 12.13 -11.83
N LYS A 223 -9.95 12.08 -13.13
CA LYS A 223 -11.31 11.94 -13.65
C LYS A 223 -11.74 10.47 -13.65
N LEU A 224 -13.03 10.20 -13.49
CA LEU A 224 -13.55 8.86 -13.72
C LEU A 224 -13.41 8.49 -15.20
N ILE A 225 -13.27 7.20 -15.44
CA ILE A 225 -13.29 6.59 -16.77
C ILE A 225 -14.56 5.73 -16.86
N PRO A 226 -15.08 5.47 -18.07
CA PRO A 226 -16.25 4.63 -18.24
C PRO A 226 -16.16 3.29 -17.49
N SER A 227 -17.12 3.05 -16.58
CA SER A 227 -17.25 1.80 -15.84
C SER A 227 -17.70 0.68 -16.79
N PRO A 228 -17.21 -0.56 -16.62
CA PRO A 228 -17.88 -1.71 -17.20
C PRO A 228 -19.28 -1.88 -16.59
N PHE A 229 -20.13 -2.62 -17.30
CA PHE A 229 -21.43 -3.04 -16.79
C PHE A 229 -21.26 -4.25 -15.88
N VAL A 230 -21.61 -4.08 -14.60
CA VAL A 230 -21.33 -5.03 -13.52
C VAL A 230 -22.60 -5.34 -12.73
N ASP A 231 -22.56 -6.37 -11.90
CA ASP A 231 -23.72 -6.88 -11.17
C ASP A 231 -24.40 -5.77 -10.36
N GLU A 232 -23.64 -4.92 -9.66
CA GLU A 232 -24.20 -3.84 -8.84
C GLU A 232 -24.95 -2.79 -9.67
N TRP A 233 -24.53 -2.56 -10.92
CA TRP A 233 -25.25 -1.66 -11.81
C TRP A 233 -26.52 -2.33 -12.33
N TRP A 234 -26.44 -3.61 -12.70
CA TRP A 234 -27.60 -4.36 -13.14
C TRP A 234 -28.68 -4.48 -12.05
N GLU A 235 -28.28 -4.70 -10.79
CA GLU A 235 -29.18 -4.73 -9.63
C GLU A 235 -29.94 -3.42 -9.46
N LEU A 236 -29.26 -2.27 -9.60
CA LEU A 236 -29.92 -0.96 -9.57
C LEU A 236 -30.87 -0.73 -10.74
N GLU A 237 -30.54 -1.23 -11.94
CA GLU A 237 -31.47 -1.19 -13.08
C GLU A 237 -32.70 -2.06 -12.83
N LEU A 238 -32.49 -3.25 -12.24
CA LEU A 238 -33.53 -4.19 -11.91
C LEU A 238 -34.49 -3.63 -10.87
N GLU A 239 -33.98 -3.17 -9.73
CA GLU A 239 -34.78 -2.57 -8.64
C GLU A 239 -35.65 -1.43 -9.16
N LYS A 240 -35.03 -0.51 -9.91
CA LYS A 240 -35.73 0.63 -10.51
C LYS A 240 -36.83 0.18 -11.48
N ALA A 241 -36.55 -0.79 -12.35
CA ALA A 241 -37.52 -1.25 -13.33
C ALA A 241 -38.68 -2.05 -12.70
N LEU A 242 -38.42 -2.79 -11.62
CA LEU A 242 -39.47 -3.48 -10.85
C LEU A 242 -40.41 -2.47 -10.19
N GLU A 243 -39.87 -1.40 -9.60
CA GLU A 243 -40.67 -0.31 -9.01
C GLU A 243 -41.48 0.44 -10.07
N GLU A 244 -40.85 0.84 -11.19
CA GLU A 244 -41.52 1.60 -12.26
C GLU A 244 -42.65 0.81 -12.96
N LYS A 245 -42.51 -0.52 -13.05
CA LYS A 245 -43.50 -1.40 -13.69
C LYS A 245 -44.47 -2.06 -12.70
N ASP A 246 -44.33 -1.81 -11.39
CA ASP A 246 -45.11 -2.45 -10.32
C ASP A 246 -45.09 -3.99 -10.46
N MET A 247 -43.90 -4.56 -10.62
CA MET A 247 -43.68 -5.98 -10.82
C MET A 247 -42.85 -6.57 -9.67
N GLU A 248 -43.15 -7.82 -9.34
CA GLU A 248 -42.33 -8.61 -8.43
C GLU A 248 -41.70 -9.80 -9.18
N LEU A 249 -40.47 -10.13 -8.82
CA LEU A 249 -39.84 -11.35 -9.33
C LEU A 249 -40.43 -12.56 -8.63
N GLY A 250 -40.89 -13.54 -9.41
CA GLY A 250 -41.33 -14.83 -8.86
C GLY A 250 -40.21 -15.70 -8.27
N LYS A 251 -38.95 -15.23 -8.32
CA LYS A 251 -37.76 -15.92 -7.80
C LYS A 251 -36.80 -14.89 -7.23
N ASP A 252 -36.15 -15.27 -6.13
CA ASP A 252 -35.04 -14.52 -5.56
C ASP A 252 -33.70 -14.92 -6.24
N PHE A 253 -32.86 -13.92 -6.45
CA PHE A 253 -31.53 -14.00 -7.06
C PHE A 253 -30.44 -13.36 -6.17
N SER A 254 -30.77 -12.97 -4.94
CA SER A 254 -29.82 -12.43 -3.96
C SER A 254 -28.59 -13.33 -3.74
N ASP A 255 -28.79 -14.64 -3.69
CA ASP A 255 -27.73 -15.62 -3.43
C ASP A 255 -27.21 -16.34 -4.69
N ARG A 256 -27.73 -16.02 -5.88
CA ARG A 256 -27.32 -16.69 -7.13
C ARG A 256 -27.52 -15.83 -8.36
N THR A 257 -26.62 -16.00 -9.33
CA THR A 257 -26.81 -15.42 -10.65
C THR A 257 -27.99 -16.06 -11.40
N PRO A 258 -28.87 -15.28 -12.07
CA PRO A 258 -29.88 -15.83 -12.96
C PRO A 258 -29.25 -16.66 -14.08
N THR A 259 -29.90 -17.73 -14.51
CA THR A 259 -29.47 -18.48 -15.70
C THR A 259 -29.65 -17.66 -16.98
N PRO A 260 -29.01 -17.99 -18.12
CA PRO A 260 -29.16 -17.21 -19.36
C PRO A 260 -30.63 -17.00 -19.77
N LYS A 261 -31.47 -18.03 -19.65
CA LYS A 261 -32.92 -17.94 -19.94
C LYS A 261 -33.69 -17.09 -18.92
N GLU A 262 -33.29 -17.11 -17.65
CA GLU A 262 -33.92 -16.25 -16.63
C GLU A 262 -33.53 -14.79 -16.87
N ALA A 263 -32.25 -14.52 -17.14
CA ALA A 263 -31.75 -13.19 -17.46
C ALA A 263 -32.44 -12.61 -18.70
N GLU A 264 -32.58 -13.39 -19.78
CA GLU A 264 -33.31 -12.95 -20.98
C GLU A 264 -34.76 -12.55 -20.66
N LYS A 265 -35.48 -13.39 -19.89
CA LYS A 265 -36.87 -13.11 -19.51
C LYS A 265 -36.99 -11.82 -18.70
N ILE A 266 -36.08 -11.60 -17.76
CA ILE A 266 -36.03 -10.38 -16.94
C ILE A 266 -35.77 -9.18 -17.85
N SER A 267 -34.74 -9.25 -18.69
CA SER A 267 -34.38 -8.16 -19.61
C SER A 267 -35.50 -7.81 -20.58
N ARG A 268 -36.21 -8.79 -21.14
CA ARG A 268 -37.35 -8.53 -22.04
C ARG A 268 -38.57 -7.97 -21.31
N ALA A 269 -38.91 -8.50 -20.14
CA ALA A 269 -40.08 -8.04 -19.38
C ALA A 269 -39.89 -6.62 -18.83
N LEU A 270 -38.69 -6.35 -18.31
CA LEU A 270 -38.37 -5.08 -17.65
C LEU A 270 -37.70 -4.06 -18.57
N GLU A 271 -37.32 -4.45 -19.80
CA GLU A 271 -36.61 -3.62 -20.79
C GLU A 271 -35.26 -3.07 -20.28
N ILE A 272 -34.63 -3.83 -19.38
CA ILE A 272 -33.29 -3.58 -18.85
C ILE A 272 -32.23 -4.37 -19.63
N ARG A 273 -30.96 -4.05 -19.41
CA ARG A 273 -29.85 -4.76 -20.06
C ARG A 273 -29.75 -6.21 -19.61
N MET A 274 -29.18 -7.06 -20.46
CA MET A 274 -28.84 -8.46 -20.15
C MET A 274 -27.90 -8.50 -18.94
N HIS A 275 -28.12 -9.47 -18.05
CA HIS A 275 -27.29 -9.64 -16.86
C HIS A 275 -25.79 -9.74 -17.25
N PRO A 276 -24.89 -8.99 -16.57
CA PRO A 276 -23.49 -8.84 -16.98
C PRO A 276 -22.71 -10.16 -17.09
N ARG A 277 -22.98 -11.14 -16.21
CA ARG A 277 -22.44 -12.52 -16.31
C ARG A 277 -22.61 -13.20 -17.68
N TRP A 278 -23.65 -12.82 -18.44
CA TRP A 278 -24.00 -13.37 -19.76
C TRP A 278 -23.75 -12.37 -20.89
N THR A 279 -23.00 -11.32 -20.63
CA THR A 279 -22.44 -10.47 -21.68
C THR A 279 -20.95 -10.76 -21.80
N HIS A 280 -20.51 -11.06 -23.01
CA HIS A 280 -19.12 -11.37 -23.31
C HIS A 280 -18.34 -10.09 -23.66
N HIS A 281 -17.02 -10.23 -23.79
CA HIS A 281 -16.09 -9.12 -24.06
C HIS A 281 -16.09 -8.70 -25.54
N TRP A 282 -17.27 -8.47 -26.12
CA TRP A 282 -17.47 -8.26 -27.55
C TRP A 282 -16.65 -7.13 -28.17
N ARG A 283 -16.32 -6.10 -27.40
CA ARG A 283 -15.50 -4.97 -27.86
C ARG A 283 -14.01 -5.29 -27.99
N ASP A 284 -13.58 -6.42 -27.45
CA ASP A 284 -12.22 -6.91 -27.60
C ASP A 284 -12.07 -7.84 -28.81
N VAL A 285 -13.17 -8.20 -29.47
CA VAL A 285 -13.17 -9.10 -30.63
C VAL A 285 -13.00 -8.26 -31.91
N GLU A 286 -12.13 -8.70 -32.81
CA GLU A 286 -12.00 -8.08 -34.12
C GLU A 286 -13.22 -8.40 -35.01
N PRO A 287 -13.70 -7.46 -35.85
CA PRO A 287 -14.89 -7.66 -36.68
C PRO A 287 -14.86 -8.94 -37.53
N GLU A 288 -13.74 -9.21 -38.20
CA GLU A 288 -13.56 -10.39 -39.04
C GLU A 288 -13.66 -11.68 -38.23
N ASP A 289 -13.07 -11.70 -37.03
CA ASP A 289 -13.06 -12.89 -36.18
C ASP A 289 -14.47 -13.16 -35.63
N PHE A 290 -15.22 -12.11 -35.28
CA PHE A 290 -16.62 -12.23 -34.91
C PHE A 290 -17.48 -12.79 -36.05
N LYS A 291 -17.28 -12.33 -37.28
CA LYS A 291 -18.01 -12.83 -38.46
C LYS A 291 -17.77 -14.33 -38.67
N GLU A 292 -16.52 -14.78 -38.53
CA GLU A 292 -16.18 -16.20 -38.64
C GLU A 292 -16.73 -17.04 -37.49
N LEU A 293 -16.75 -16.51 -36.26
CA LEU A 293 -17.44 -17.15 -35.13
C LEU A 293 -18.94 -17.29 -35.39
N TYR A 294 -19.59 -16.25 -35.91
CA TYR A 294 -21.02 -16.29 -36.20
C TYR A 294 -21.36 -17.38 -37.23
N LYS A 295 -20.58 -17.49 -38.31
CA LYS A 295 -20.70 -18.57 -39.31
C LYS A 295 -20.50 -19.96 -38.70
N LYS A 296 -19.47 -20.12 -37.85
CA LYS A 296 -19.21 -21.37 -37.11
C LYS A 296 -20.43 -21.80 -36.29
N LEU A 297 -21.06 -20.86 -35.59
CA LEU A 297 -22.24 -21.14 -34.75
C LEU A 297 -23.48 -21.52 -35.56
N LEU A 298 -23.58 -21.06 -36.81
CA LEU A 298 -24.63 -21.46 -37.75
C LEU A 298 -24.34 -22.79 -38.48
N GLY A 299 -23.12 -23.32 -38.38
CA GLY A 299 -22.69 -24.51 -39.12
C GLY A 299 -22.40 -24.23 -40.60
N GLU A 300 -22.10 -22.98 -40.95
CA GLU A 300 -21.67 -22.57 -42.29
C GLU A 300 -20.15 -22.80 -42.48
N ASP A 301 -19.61 -22.48 -43.66
CA ASP A 301 -18.16 -22.53 -43.90
C ASP A 301 -17.44 -21.36 -43.21
N TYR A 302 -16.37 -21.65 -42.47
CA TYR A 302 -15.69 -20.68 -41.62
C TYR A 302 -14.20 -20.98 -41.46
N THR A 303 -13.46 -19.98 -40.97
CA THR A 303 -12.04 -20.06 -40.66
C THR A 303 -11.82 -20.41 -39.17
N GLU A 304 -11.35 -21.63 -38.87
CA GLU A 304 -11.22 -22.12 -37.48
C GLU A 304 -10.29 -21.27 -36.60
N GLU A 305 -9.19 -20.75 -37.16
CA GLU A 305 -8.24 -19.89 -36.45
C GLU A 305 -8.93 -18.61 -35.94
N LYS A 306 -9.63 -17.90 -36.84
CA LYS A 306 -10.35 -16.66 -36.53
C LYS A 306 -11.51 -16.88 -35.57
N ALA A 307 -12.31 -17.92 -35.80
CA ALA A 307 -13.41 -18.27 -34.90
C ALA A 307 -12.91 -18.64 -33.50
N SER A 308 -11.75 -19.31 -33.39
CA SER A 308 -11.11 -19.61 -32.11
C SER A 308 -10.59 -18.34 -31.43
N GLN A 309 -9.98 -17.41 -32.18
CA GLN A 309 -9.55 -16.11 -31.67
C GLN A 309 -10.72 -15.31 -31.10
N ALA A 310 -11.87 -15.27 -31.79
CA ALA A 310 -13.06 -14.60 -31.29
C ALA A 310 -13.60 -15.22 -29.99
N ILE A 311 -13.54 -16.54 -29.84
CA ILE A 311 -13.93 -17.24 -28.59
C ILE A 311 -13.03 -16.80 -27.44
N GLU A 312 -11.71 -16.76 -27.66
CA GLU A 312 -10.74 -16.30 -26.65
C GLU A 312 -10.92 -14.83 -26.30
N ASP A 313 -11.05 -13.97 -27.31
CA ASP A 313 -11.19 -12.52 -27.15
C ASP A 313 -12.48 -12.13 -26.43
N ALA A 314 -13.57 -12.86 -26.71
CA ALA A 314 -14.85 -12.68 -26.03
C ALA A 314 -14.88 -13.33 -24.63
N LEU A 315 -13.84 -14.08 -24.25
CA LEU A 315 -13.74 -14.87 -23.02
C LEU A 315 -14.87 -15.91 -22.88
N ILE A 316 -15.24 -16.54 -24.00
CA ILE A 316 -16.26 -17.60 -24.05
C ILE A 316 -15.64 -18.91 -23.53
N GLN A 317 -16.27 -19.54 -22.52
CA GLN A 317 -15.74 -20.75 -21.93
C GLN A 317 -15.92 -21.96 -22.85
N LYS A 318 -14.86 -22.77 -22.93
CA LYS A 318 -14.76 -23.95 -23.78
C LYS A 318 -14.25 -25.12 -22.96
N LYS A 319 -14.87 -26.29 -23.10
CA LYS A 319 -14.44 -27.55 -22.46
C LYS A 319 -14.54 -28.70 -23.45
N ASP A 320 -13.53 -29.57 -23.47
CA ASP A 320 -13.46 -30.75 -24.34
C ASP A 320 -13.63 -30.41 -25.84
N GLY A 321 -13.15 -29.24 -26.28
CA GLY A 321 -13.26 -28.79 -27.66
C GLY A 321 -14.54 -28.00 -28.00
N GLU A 322 -15.51 -27.94 -27.08
CA GLU A 322 -16.83 -27.34 -27.33
C GLU A 322 -17.14 -26.18 -26.38
N ILE A 323 -17.97 -25.24 -26.82
CA ILE A 323 -18.47 -24.14 -25.97
C ILE A 323 -19.36 -24.73 -24.87
N ILE A 324 -19.17 -24.29 -23.62
CA ILE A 324 -19.96 -24.85 -22.51
C ILE A 324 -21.45 -24.52 -22.68
N LYS A 325 -22.32 -25.41 -22.19
CA LYS A 325 -23.78 -25.31 -22.34
C LYS A 325 -24.39 -23.95 -21.98
N LYS A 326 -23.91 -23.31 -20.92
CA LYS A 326 -24.44 -22.01 -20.47
C LYS A 326 -24.07 -20.89 -21.46
N ASP A 327 -22.81 -20.85 -21.89
CA ASP A 327 -22.32 -19.85 -22.84
C ASP A 327 -22.93 -20.10 -24.23
N MET A 328 -23.02 -21.35 -24.69
CA MET A 328 -23.72 -21.68 -25.93
C MET A 328 -25.17 -21.20 -25.89
N LYS A 329 -25.87 -21.37 -24.74
CA LYS A 329 -27.24 -20.88 -24.61
C LYS A 329 -27.33 -19.36 -24.64
N THR A 330 -26.35 -18.67 -24.07
CA THR A 330 -26.23 -17.21 -24.14
C THR A 330 -26.04 -16.75 -25.59
N LEU A 331 -25.17 -17.41 -26.35
CA LEU A 331 -24.93 -17.12 -27.77
C LEU A 331 -26.18 -17.34 -28.61
N GLU A 332 -26.90 -18.46 -28.42
CA GLU A 332 -28.19 -18.70 -29.08
C GLU A 332 -29.17 -17.54 -28.85
N ILE A 333 -29.28 -17.04 -27.62
CA ILE A 333 -30.21 -15.96 -27.25
C ILE A 333 -29.78 -14.61 -27.85
N LEU A 334 -28.50 -14.24 -27.68
CA LEU A 334 -28.00 -12.91 -28.05
C LEU A 334 -27.72 -12.77 -29.55
N LEU A 335 -27.36 -13.86 -30.22
CA LEU A 335 -27.09 -13.87 -31.66
C LEU A 335 -28.31 -14.31 -32.48
N LYS A 336 -29.38 -14.78 -31.82
CA LYS A 336 -30.63 -15.23 -32.43
C LYS A 336 -30.38 -16.22 -33.58
N LEU A 337 -29.57 -17.24 -33.28
CA LEU A 337 -29.00 -18.17 -34.26
C LEU A 337 -30.07 -18.92 -35.07
N GLU A 338 -31.30 -19.05 -34.54
CA GLU A 338 -32.43 -19.67 -35.23
C GLU A 338 -32.97 -18.90 -36.45
N GLU A 339 -32.71 -17.58 -36.56
CA GLU A 339 -33.24 -16.74 -37.64
C GLU A 339 -32.25 -16.48 -38.79
N ASN A 340 -30.98 -16.89 -38.64
CA ASN A 340 -29.87 -16.63 -39.57
C ASN A 340 -29.81 -15.17 -40.11
N ASN A 341 -29.21 -14.28 -39.33
CA ASN A 341 -28.97 -12.87 -39.68
C ASN A 341 -27.63 -12.60 -40.40
N THR A 342 -27.11 -13.52 -41.22
CA THR A 342 -25.81 -13.32 -41.93
C THR A 342 -25.81 -12.11 -42.86
N ASP A 343 -26.97 -11.74 -43.40
CA ASP A 343 -27.18 -10.58 -44.28
C ASP A 343 -26.90 -9.24 -43.57
N LYS A 344 -26.94 -9.21 -42.24
CA LYS A 344 -26.69 -8.02 -41.43
C LYS A 344 -25.25 -7.90 -40.93
N LEU A 345 -24.39 -8.89 -41.17
CA LEU A 345 -23.00 -8.89 -40.69
C LEU A 345 -22.16 -7.77 -41.32
N ASP A 346 -22.55 -7.27 -42.50
CA ASP A 346 -21.85 -6.19 -43.18
C ASP A 346 -21.93 -4.84 -42.43
N ILE A 347 -22.85 -4.71 -41.47
CA ILE A 347 -22.96 -3.53 -40.60
C ILE A 347 -21.77 -3.43 -39.63
N ILE A 348 -21.08 -4.54 -39.37
CA ILE A 348 -19.96 -4.60 -38.43
C ILE A 348 -18.67 -4.20 -39.16
N GLU A 349 -18.23 -2.96 -38.94
CA GLU A 349 -16.99 -2.41 -39.50
C GLU A 349 -15.89 -2.27 -38.44
N ALA A 350 -16.26 -2.13 -37.17
CA ALA A 350 -15.36 -2.00 -36.02
C ALA A 350 -15.87 -2.79 -34.81
N SER A 351 -14.98 -3.14 -33.86
CA SER A 351 -15.34 -3.90 -32.66
C SER A 351 -16.42 -3.23 -31.79
N LYS A 352 -16.57 -1.91 -31.89
CA LYS A 352 -17.61 -1.14 -31.18
C LYS A 352 -19.02 -1.42 -31.71
N ASP A 353 -19.14 -1.90 -32.96
CA ASP A 353 -20.40 -2.15 -33.67
C ASP A 353 -20.96 -3.54 -33.34
N ILE A 354 -20.12 -4.48 -32.87
CA ILE A 354 -20.54 -5.84 -32.50
C ILE A 354 -21.66 -5.82 -31.43
N PRO A 355 -21.55 -5.07 -30.32
CA PRO A 355 -22.66 -4.91 -29.40
C PRO A 355 -23.95 -4.38 -30.04
N GLU A 356 -23.84 -3.41 -30.96
CA GLU A 356 -25.00 -2.78 -31.60
C GLU A 356 -25.72 -3.79 -32.52
N PHE A 357 -24.96 -4.58 -33.28
CA PHE A 357 -25.48 -5.72 -34.03
C PHE A 357 -26.23 -6.71 -33.13
N ILE A 358 -25.65 -7.08 -31.98
CA ILE A 358 -26.27 -8.01 -31.01
C ILE A 358 -27.60 -7.47 -30.49
N GLU A 359 -27.65 -6.18 -30.13
CA GLU A 359 -28.88 -5.54 -29.67
C GLU A 359 -29.95 -5.50 -30.76
N GLU A 360 -29.55 -5.23 -32.01
CA GLU A 360 -30.46 -5.19 -33.16
C GLU A 360 -31.07 -6.56 -33.46
N VAL A 361 -30.26 -7.62 -33.50
CA VAL A 361 -30.76 -8.97 -33.86
C VAL A 361 -31.57 -9.59 -32.72
N SER A 362 -31.09 -9.51 -31.47
CA SER A 362 -31.76 -10.14 -30.32
C SER A 362 -32.96 -9.33 -29.80
N GLY A 363 -32.98 -8.02 -30.04
CA GLY A 363 -33.89 -7.08 -29.39
C GLY A 363 -33.65 -6.95 -27.88
N THR A 364 -32.46 -7.33 -27.40
CA THR A 364 -32.08 -7.27 -25.98
C THR A 364 -30.88 -6.33 -25.81
N LYS A 365 -31.01 -5.31 -24.97
CA LYS A 365 -29.91 -4.39 -24.67
C LYS A 365 -28.80 -5.11 -23.92
N ILE A 366 -27.54 -4.78 -24.19
CA ILE A 366 -26.39 -5.37 -23.51
C ILE A 366 -25.47 -4.32 -22.88
N GLY A 367 -24.85 -4.69 -21.76
CA GLY A 367 -23.85 -3.85 -21.12
C GLY A 367 -22.48 -3.92 -21.79
N LYS A 368 -21.69 -2.85 -21.68
CA LYS A 368 -20.29 -2.82 -22.13
C LYS A 368 -19.42 -3.50 -21.09
N GLN A 369 -18.85 -4.67 -21.41
CA GLN A 369 -17.92 -5.39 -20.53
C GLN A 369 -16.49 -4.87 -20.63
N SER A 370 -15.98 -4.68 -21.85
CA SER A 370 -14.62 -4.17 -22.09
C SER A 370 -14.65 -2.65 -22.21
N THR A 371 -14.25 -1.95 -21.16
CA THR A 371 -14.14 -0.48 -21.16
C THR A 371 -12.70 -0.02 -21.11
N HIS A 372 -12.03 -0.20 -19.97
CA HIS A 372 -10.65 0.20 -19.75
C HIS A 372 -9.89 -0.88 -19.01
N TYR A 373 -8.76 -1.26 -19.59
CA TYR A 373 -7.78 -2.13 -18.97
C TYR A 373 -6.68 -1.31 -18.30
N MET A 374 -6.20 -1.82 -17.18
CA MET A 374 -5.27 -1.16 -16.30
C MET A 374 -3.95 -1.92 -16.25
N GLY A 375 -2.87 -1.20 -16.53
CA GLY A 375 -1.51 -1.67 -16.30
C GLY A 375 -1.15 -1.68 -14.83
N ALA A 376 -0.40 -2.72 -14.43
CA ALA A 376 0.17 -2.79 -13.10
C ALA A 376 1.46 -3.61 -13.09
N ARG A 377 2.34 -3.30 -12.15
CA ARG A 377 3.52 -4.10 -11.85
C ARG A 377 3.74 -4.23 -10.35
N MET A 378 4.54 -5.23 -9.99
CA MET A 378 4.99 -5.35 -8.61
C MET A 378 5.87 -4.16 -8.21
N GLY A 379 5.48 -3.51 -7.12
CA GLY A 379 6.26 -2.56 -6.35
C GLY A 379 7.12 -3.31 -5.35
N ARG A 380 6.84 -3.19 -4.06
CA ARG A 380 7.56 -3.86 -2.98
C ARG A 380 6.76 -5.05 -2.46
N PRO A 381 7.40 -6.18 -2.12
CA PRO A 381 6.72 -7.25 -1.38
C PRO A 381 6.18 -6.75 -0.03
N GLU A 382 5.28 -7.52 0.57
CA GLU A 382 4.85 -7.34 1.96
C GLU A 382 6.06 -7.32 2.92
N LYS A 383 5.92 -6.59 4.04
CA LYS A 383 6.95 -6.48 5.08
C LYS A 383 6.33 -6.67 6.45
N ALA A 384 6.84 -7.66 7.19
CA ALA A 384 6.52 -7.89 8.60
C ALA A 384 7.78 -8.40 9.32
N GLU A 385 8.57 -7.49 9.89
CA GLU A 385 9.81 -7.85 10.58
C GLU A 385 10.17 -6.93 11.75
N LYS A 386 11.02 -7.44 12.65
CA LYS A 386 11.60 -6.64 13.75
C LYS A 386 12.41 -5.50 13.15
N ARG A 387 12.12 -4.26 13.55
CA ARG A 387 12.93 -3.12 13.16
C ARG A 387 14.20 -3.11 14.00
N THR A 388 15.34 -3.31 13.33
CA THR A 388 16.64 -3.32 13.99
C THR A 388 17.57 -2.28 13.38
N LEU A 389 18.37 -1.62 14.23
CA LEU A 389 19.45 -0.77 13.77
C LEU A 389 20.62 -1.61 13.28
N ASN A 390 21.47 -1.01 12.43
CA ASN A 390 22.74 -1.63 12.05
C ASN A 390 23.56 -1.96 13.30
N GLY A 391 23.92 -3.24 13.44
CA GLY A 391 24.60 -3.77 14.63
C GLY A 391 23.66 -4.41 15.65
N LYS A 392 22.33 -4.39 15.44
CA LYS A 392 21.30 -5.04 16.26
C LYS A 392 21.49 -4.78 17.78
N PRO A 393 21.58 -3.52 18.22
CA PRO A 393 21.78 -3.19 19.62
C PRO A 393 20.56 -3.62 20.46
N GLN A 394 20.83 -4.03 21.68
CA GLN A 394 19.84 -4.39 22.71
C GLN A 394 19.87 -3.40 23.88
N LEU A 395 20.94 -2.61 23.98
CA LEU A 395 21.19 -1.64 25.03
C LEU A 395 21.72 -0.32 24.43
N LEU A 396 21.26 0.81 24.96
CA LEU A 396 21.78 2.14 24.65
C LEU A 396 22.88 2.53 25.65
N PHE A 397 24.02 1.85 25.57
CA PHE A 397 25.17 2.07 26.45
C PHE A 397 26.50 1.97 25.67
N PRO A 398 27.53 2.77 25.98
CA PRO A 398 28.82 2.65 25.31
C PRO A 398 29.56 1.38 25.75
N CYS A 399 29.92 0.52 24.81
CA CYS A 399 30.82 -0.62 25.03
C CYS A 399 32.27 -0.34 24.61
N GLY A 400 32.57 0.86 24.12
CA GLY A 400 33.89 1.22 23.62
C GLY A 400 34.21 0.62 22.24
N LYS A 401 35.08 1.29 21.48
CA LYS A 401 35.44 0.85 20.12
C LYS A 401 36.34 -0.37 20.12
N LYS A 402 37.27 -0.47 21.07
CA LYS A 402 38.24 -1.58 21.17
C LYS A 402 37.67 -2.70 22.02
N GLU A 403 37.06 -2.33 23.13
CA GLU A 403 36.56 -3.17 24.22
C GLU A 403 35.38 -4.03 23.74
N GLY A 404 34.34 -3.40 23.19
CA GLY A 404 33.22 -4.11 22.59
C GLY A 404 33.53 -4.74 21.22
N GLY A 405 34.71 -4.48 20.65
CA GLY A 405 35.21 -5.06 19.42
C GLY A 405 34.33 -4.83 18.17
N ARG A 406 34.39 -5.77 17.22
CA ARG A 406 33.60 -5.71 15.97
C ARG A 406 32.11 -5.90 16.21
N MET A 407 31.75 -6.72 17.19
CA MET A 407 30.36 -7.09 17.49
C MET A 407 29.62 -6.05 18.35
N ARG A 408 30.34 -5.05 18.89
CA ARG A 408 29.81 -4.04 19.82
C ARG A 408 29.20 -4.74 21.05
N ASN A 409 29.96 -5.65 21.65
CA ASN A 409 29.51 -6.53 22.71
C ASN A 409 29.89 -5.95 24.08
N LEU A 410 28.93 -5.51 24.88
CA LEU A 410 29.20 -5.01 26.24
C LEU A 410 29.72 -6.12 27.16
N SER A 411 29.31 -7.38 26.95
CA SER A 411 29.85 -8.52 27.71
C SER A 411 31.32 -8.77 27.43
N ALA A 412 31.83 -8.40 26.24
CA ALA A 412 33.26 -8.46 25.96
C ALA A 412 34.00 -7.36 26.73
N SER A 413 33.41 -6.17 26.85
CA SER A 413 33.95 -5.08 27.66
C SER A 413 34.06 -5.49 29.12
N TYR A 414 33.09 -6.22 29.68
CA TYR A 414 33.12 -6.78 31.04
C TYR A 414 34.35 -7.65 31.34
N GLU A 415 34.78 -8.49 30.38
CA GLU A 415 35.87 -9.46 30.57
C GLU A 415 37.27 -8.90 30.26
N GLN A 416 37.37 -7.79 29.52
CA GLN A 416 38.65 -7.25 29.06
C GLN A 416 39.45 -6.56 30.17
N THR A 417 40.78 -6.67 30.08
CA THR A 417 41.74 -5.99 30.97
C THR A 417 42.53 -4.97 30.16
N ILE A 418 42.48 -3.70 30.55
CA ILE A 418 43.27 -2.61 29.96
C ILE A 418 44.02 -1.92 31.09
N HIS A 419 45.34 -1.71 30.93
CA HIS A 419 46.19 -1.05 31.94
C HIS A 419 46.11 -1.61 33.38
N SER A 420 45.88 -2.92 33.52
CA SER A 420 45.74 -3.65 34.79
C SER A 420 44.37 -3.50 35.48
N GLU A 421 43.42 -2.78 34.88
CA GLU A 421 42.05 -2.64 35.34
C GLU A 421 41.10 -3.44 34.42
N LYS A 422 40.18 -4.19 35.03
CA LYS A 422 39.25 -5.06 34.29
C LYS A 422 37.92 -4.35 34.10
N GLY A 423 37.45 -4.28 32.85
CA GLY A 423 36.12 -3.81 32.53
C GLY A 423 35.91 -2.30 32.52
N ILE A 424 36.95 -1.53 32.20
CA ILE A 424 36.85 -0.08 32.04
C ILE A 424 36.70 0.30 30.56
N VAL A 425 35.78 1.23 30.27
CA VAL A 425 35.55 1.79 28.94
C VAL A 425 35.66 3.31 29.00
N ARG A 426 36.55 3.91 28.20
CA ARG A 426 36.72 5.36 28.12
C ARG A 426 35.88 5.96 26.99
N GLU A 427 34.79 6.65 27.34
CA GLU A 427 33.85 7.25 26.37
C GLU A 427 33.21 8.54 26.91
N GLU A 428 32.58 9.31 26.02
CA GLU A 428 31.82 10.52 26.40
C GLU A 428 30.39 10.18 26.85
N ILE A 429 30.07 10.43 28.12
CA ILE A 429 28.73 10.18 28.69
C ILE A 429 28.24 11.32 29.59
N ILE A 430 26.93 11.34 29.82
CA ILE A 430 26.28 12.33 30.68
C ILE A 430 26.70 12.21 32.15
N HIS A 431 26.74 13.34 32.85
CA HIS A 431 26.93 13.40 34.30
C HIS A 431 25.82 14.24 34.92
N ASN A 432 25.27 13.74 36.02
CA ASN A 432 24.32 14.44 36.89
C ASN A 432 24.75 14.26 38.35
N LYS A 433 24.32 15.13 39.24
CA LYS A 433 24.67 15.13 40.66
C LYS A 433 23.44 14.80 41.50
N CYS A 434 23.52 13.83 42.39
CA CYS A 434 22.44 13.54 43.32
C CYS A 434 22.13 14.76 44.19
N THR A 435 20.85 15.09 44.33
CA THR A 435 20.36 16.21 45.15
C THR A 435 20.52 16.00 46.66
N GLU A 436 20.75 14.76 47.10
CA GLU A 436 20.85 14.39 48.51
C GLU A 436 22.28 14.03 48.95
N CYS A 437 22.90 13.02 48.32
CA CYS A 437 24.24 12.58 48.71
C CYS A 437 25.38 13.25 47.93
N GLY A 438 25.06 14.00 46.85
CA GLY A 438 26.05 14.67 46.01
C GLY A 438 26.82 13.75 45.06
N GLU A 439 26.55 12.44 45.07
CA GLU A 439 27.19 11.45 44.20
C GLU A 439 26.94 11.74 42.71
N VAL A 440 27.93 11.47 41.86
CA VAL A 440 27.82 11.68 40.42
C VAL A 440 27.25 10.44 39.76
N THR A 441 26.11 10.61 39.10
CA THR A 441 25.38 9.53 38.42
C THR A 441 25.26 9.81 36.91
N HIS A 442 25.20 8.74 36.12
CA HIS A 442 24.96 8.81 34.68
C HIS A 442 23.47 8.73 34.31
N TYR A 443 22.59 8.70 35.32
CA TYR A 443 21.15 8.63 35.20
C TYR A 443 20.49 9.92 35.69
N SER A 444 19.19 10.09 35.42
CA SER A 444 18.40 11.22 35.94
C SER A 444 18.05 11.09 37.43
N PHE A 445 18.54 10.05 38.10
CA PHE A 445 18.29 9.73 39.50
C PHE A 445 19.53 9.05 40.11
N CYS A 446 19.63 9.09 41.44
CA CYS A 446 20.62 8.37 42.21
C CYS A 446 20.16 6.94 42.48
N ARG A 447 21.01 5.94 42.20
CA ARG A 447 20.69 4.52 42.47
C ARG A 447 20.69 4.18 43.97
N GLU A 448 21.43 4.94 44.78
CA GLU A 448 21.54 4.71 46.23
C GLU A 448 20.42 5.40 47.02
N CYS A 449 20.13 6.67 46.70
CA CYS A 449 19.14 7.47 47.44
C CYS A 449 17.73 7.45 46.83
N ASP A 450 17.57 6.96 45.59
CA ASP A 450 16.32 7.02 44.82
C ASP A 450 15.75 8.44 44.64
N THR A 451 16.64 9.46 44.69
CA THR A 451 16.29 10.87 44.50
C THR A 451 16.70 11.38 43.12
N PRO A 452 16.03 12.43 42.57
CA PRO A 452 16.43 13.06 41.32
C PRO A 452 17.88 13.56 41.33
N ALA A 453 18.52 13.52 40.17
CA ALA A 453 19.87 14.04 39.98
C ALA A 453 19.88 15.24 39.02
N ASP A 454 20.53 16.31 39.44
CA ASP A 454 20.61 17.58 38.71
C ASP A 454 21.72 17.57 37.65
N PRO A 455 21.52 18.27 36.51
CA PRO A 455 22.46 18.27 35.40
C PRO A 455 23.80 18.91 35.75
N ILE A 456 24.90 18.27 35.36
CA ILE A 456 26.23 18.90 35.38
C ILE A 456 26.57 19.43 33.98
N TRP A 457 27.12 20.64 33.90
CA TRP A 457 27.54 21.30 32.67
C TRP A 457 29.06 21.39 32.58
N PHE A 458 29.58 21.19 31.37
CA PHE A 458 31.00 21.26 31.07
C PHE A 458 31.25 22.26 29.93
N CYS A 459 32.23 23.14 30.10
CA CYS A 459 32.73 23.97 29.01
C CYS A 459 33.25 23.08 27.88
N SER A 460 32.81 23.29 26.64
CA SER A 460 33.22 22.43 25.52
C SER A 460 34.72 22.52 25.20
N SER A 461 35.35 23.65 25.54
CA SER A 461 36.78 23.94 25.32
C SER A 461 37.65 23.44 26.48
N CYS A 462 37.57 24.07 27.66
CA CYS A 462 38.47 23.78 28.79
C CYS A 462 37.98 22.69 29.75
N LYS A 463 36.75 22.18 29.57
CA LYS A 463 36.13 21.12 30.39
C LYS A 463 35.85 21.48 31.86
N ASN A 464 35.91 22.76 32.24
CA ASN A 464 35.45 23.21 33.57
C ASN A 464 33.99 22.83 33.82
N GLU A 465 33.72 22.44 35.06
CA GLU A 465 32.43 21.94 35.56
C GLU A 465 31.58 23.06 36.17
N TYR A 466 30.27 23.02 35.95
CA TYR A 466 29.29 23.99 36.44
C TYR A 466 27.99 23.26 36.83
N ASP A 467 27.40 23.61 37.99
CA ASP A 467 26.13 23.03 38.46
C ASP A 467 24.91 23.56 37.66
N GLU A 468 25.03 24.74 37.04
CA GLU A 468 24.03 25.31 36.12
C GLU A 468 24.68 25.70 34.80
N LYS A 469 23.90 25.95 33.74
CA LYS A 469 24.45 26.36 32.44
C LYS A 469 24.81 27.85 32.47
N PRO A 470 26.10 28.24 32.47
CA PRO A 470 26.46 29.65 32.41
C PRO A 470 26.33 30.20 30.98
N GLU A 471 26.32 31.52 30.84
CA GLU A 471 26.36 32.20 29.54
C GLU A 471 27.76 32.15 28.93
N GLU A 472 28.80 32.28 29.74
CA GLU A 472 30.20 32.29 29.34
C GLU A 472 31.07 31.56 30.37
N CYS A 473 32.16 30.94 29.90
CA CYS A 473 33.06 30.18 30.75
C CYS A 473 34.11 31.11 31.38
N ASP A 474 34.06 31.26 32.71
CA ASP A 474 34.97 32.14 33.48
C ASP A 474 36.47 31.91 33.20
N SER A 475 36.85 30.67 32.84
CA SER A 475 38.26 30.32 32.59
C SER A 475 38.74 30.56 31.16
N CYS A 476 37.88 30.59 30.15
CA CYS A 476 38.33 30.63 28.75
C CYS A 476 37.42 31.42 27.79
N GLY A 477 36.38 32.09 28.30
CA GLY A 477 35.48 32.95 27.52
C GLY A 477 34.60 32.23 26.49
N ASN A 478 34.48 30.90 26.58
CA ASN A 478 33.68 30.12 25.65
C ASN A 478 32.20 30.10 26.08
N ASP A 479 31.28 30.23 25.13
CA ASP A 479 29.83 30.23 25.32
C ASP A 479 29.17 28.86 25.07
N ARG A 480 29.97 27.86 24.67
CA ARG A 480 29.51 26.51 24.34
C ARG A 480 29.68 25.55 25.52
N PHE A 481 28.54 25.01 25.97
CA PHE A 481 28.48 24.05 27.08
C PHE A 481 27.81 22.76 26.67
N GLN A 482 28.28 21.67 27.25
CA GLN A 482 27.79 20.31 27.03
C GLN A 482 27.52 19.62 28.36
N ARG A 483 26.68 18.58 28.36
CA ARG A 483 26.31 17.82 29.57
C ARG A 483 27.09 16.54 29.77
N TYR A 484 28.14 16.36 28.97
CA TYR A 484 28.94 15.14 28.95
C TYR A 484 30.43 15.48 28.96
N LYS A 485 31.23 14.57 29.50
CA LYS A 485 32.69 14.59 29.43
C LYS A 485 33.18 13.18 29.14
N GLU A 486 34.42 13.07 28.67
CA GLU A 486 35.09 11.79 28.55
C GLU A 486 35.34 11.21 29.94
N THR A 487 35.04 9.94 30.15
CA THR A 487 35.06 9.30 31.47
C THR A 487 35.43 7.84 31.35
N ASP A 488 36.19 7.36 32.33
CA ASP A 488 36.52 5.94 32.50
C ASP A 488 35.35 5.26 33.21
N ILE A 489 34.54 4.53 32.45
CA ILE A 489 33.29 3.91 32.90
C ILE A 489 33.61 2.52 33.44
N ASP A 490 33.29 2.26 34.72
CA ASP A 490 33.37 0.91 35.32
C ASP A 490 32.21 0.03 34.84
N VAL A 491 32.35 -0.51 33.62
CA VAL A 491 31.36 -1.44 33.04
C VAL A 491 31.24 -2.70 33.87
N ARG A 492 32.32 -3.11 34.55
CA ARG A 492 32.30 -4.32 35.38
C ARG A 492 31.40 -4.15 36.59
N GLY A 493 31.64 -3.11 37.40
CA GLY A 493 30.81 -2.80 38.57
C GLY A 493 29.35 -2.62 38.19
N MET A 494 29.07 -1.81 37.17
CA MET A 494 27.70 -1.57 36.70
C MET A 494 27.01 -2.84 36.17
N MET A 495 27.75 -3.76 35.55
CA MET A 495 27.20 -5.04 35.08
C MET A 495 26.97 -6.01 36.25
N ASP A 496 27.89 -6.08 37.21
CA ASP A 496 27.75 -6.95 38.38
C ASP A 496 26.51 -6.54 39.22
N GLU A 497 26.32 -5.23 39.45
CA GLU A 497 25.09 -4.69 40.05
C GLU A 497 23.83 -5.07 39.25
N ALA A 498 23.86 -4.89 37.92
CA ALA A 498 22.72 -5.20 37.07
C ALA A 498 22.39 -6.70 37.08
N LEU A 499 23.39 -7.58 37.18
CA LEU A 499 23.21 -9.02 37.29
C LEU A 499 22.62 -9.40 38.65
N GLU A 500 23.09 -8.79 39.74
CA GLU A 500 22.54 -8.99 41.08
C GLU A 500 21.07 -8.54 41.15
N ASN A 501 20.76 -7.35 40.65
CA ASN A 501 19.40 -6.80 40.57
C ASN A 501 18.42 -7.72 39.84
N LEU A 502 18.89 -8.46 38.83
CA LEU A 502 18.08 -9.37 38.02
C LEU A 502 18.17 -10.84 38.47
N GLY A 503 18.93 -11.16 39.52
CA GLY A 503 19.18 -12.53 39.97
C GLY A 503 19.90 -13.41 38.95
N MET A 504 20.73 -12.80 38.08
CA MET A 504 21.50 -13.47 37.05
C MET A 504 22.92 -13.78 37.52
N ARG A 505 23.43 -14.99 37.23
CA ARG A 505 24.76 -15.43 37.72
C ARG A 505 25.95 -14.97 36.87
N LYS A 506 25.74 -14.74 35.57
CA LYS A 506 26.80 -14.36 34.63
C LYS A 506 26.20 -13.52 33.49
N PRO A 507 26.98 -12.62 32.88
CA PRO A 507 26.53 -11.91 31.70
C PRO A 507 26.29 -12.90 30.54
N PRO A 508 25.39 -12.57 29.60
CA PRO A 508 25.23 -13.36 28.38
C PRO A 508 26.48 -13.26 27.51
N GLU A 509 26.73 -14.25 26.66
CA GLU A 509 27.90 -14.24 25.76
C GLU A 509 27.92 -13.02 24.84
N LEU A 510 26.74 -12.53 24.46
CA LEU A 510 26.59 -11.40 23.55
C LEU A 510 25.48 -10.48 24.02
N LEU A 511 25.88 -9.30 24.51
CA LEU A 511 24.99 -8.17 24.78
C LEU A 511 25.35 -7.02 23.84
N LYS A 512 24.56 -6.84 22.79
CA LYS A 512 24.87 -5.85 21.74
C LYS A 512 24.57 -4.43 22.19
N SER A 513 25.50 -3.53 21.95
CA SER A 513 25.46 -2.14 22.39
C SER A 513 26.01 -1.17 21.34
N PHE A 514 26.27 0.08 21.72
CA PHE A 514 26.89 1.10 20.89
C PHE A 514 28.36 1.27 21.23
N ARG A 515 29.19 1.71 20.29
CA ARG A 515 30.61 2.01 20.60
C ARG A 515 30.72 3.24 21.50
N GLY A 516 30.03 4.30 21.11
CA GLY A 516 29.85 5.53 21.88
C GLY A 516 28.47 6.10 21.60
N MET A 517 27.98 6.98 22.49
CA MET A 517 26.66 7.57 22.37
C MET A 517 26.65 8.69 21.32
N THR A 518 25.55 8.81 20.57
CA THR A 518 25.38 9.85 19.53
C THR A 518 24.27 10.86 19.84
N SER A 519 23.53 10.67 20.94
CA SER A 519 22.50 11.62 21.38
C SER A 519 23.13 12.94 21.82
N LYS A 520 22.40 14.05 21.69
CA LYS A 520 22.84 15.42 22.04
C LYS A 520 23.56 15.53 23.39
N HIS A 521 23.10 14.80 24.40
CA HIS A 521 23.65 14.83 25.75
C HIS A 521 24.34 13.53 26.17
N LYS A 522 24.51 12.57 25.24
CA LYS A 522 25.16 11.27 25.51
C LYS A 522 24.55 10.49 26.70
N HIS A 523 23.21 10.46 26.79
CA HIS A 523 22.52 9.67 27.81
C HIS A 523 22.83 8.18 27.68
N VAL A 524 22.86 7.46 28.79
CA VAL A 524 23.02 6.00 28.82
C VAL A 524 21.82 5.33 29.46
N GLU A 525 21.53 4.11 29.01
CA GLU A 525 20.45 3.29 29.53
C GLU A 525 20.95 2.33 30.63
N PRO A 526 20.15 2.05 31.68
CA PRO A 526 20.46 1.01 32.66
C PRO A 526 20.75 -0.36 32.00
N ILE A 527 21.83 -1.01 32.40
CA ILE A 527 22.28 -2.30 31.82
C ILE A 527 21.23 -3.39 32.00
N GLU A 528 20.45 -3.34 33.09
CA GLU A 528 19.34 -4.23 33.41
C GLU A 528 18.35 -4.34 32.24
N LYS A 529 18.02 -3.21 31.61
CA LYS A 529 17.12 -3.19 30.44
C LYS A 529 17.72 -3.94 29.26
N GLY A 530 19.02 -3.79 29.04
CA GLY A 530 19.77 -4.51 28.01
C GLY A 530 19.76 -6.02 28.23
N LEU A 531 20.02 -6.46 29.46
CA LEU A 531 20.00 -7.87 29.85
C LEU A 531 18.62 -8.50 29.66
N LEU A 532 17.55 -7.82 30.08
CA LEU A 532 16.17 -8.26 29.85
C LEU A 532 15.85 -8.33 28.36
N ARG A 533 16.21 -7.32 27.57
CA ARG A 533 16.02 -7.37 26.11
C ARG A 533 16.80 -8.51 25.46
N GLN A 534 18.03 -8.78 25.91
CA GLN A 534 18.83 -9.90 25.42
C GLN A 534 18.16 -11.25 25.73
N LYS A 535 17.66 -11.42 26.95
CA LYS A 535 16.94 -12.63 27.39
C LYS A 535 15.74 -12.96 26.49
N HIS A 536 15.07 -11.93 25.96
CA HIS A 536 13.87 -12.07 25.12
C HIS A 536 14.12 -11.81 23.61
N ASP A 537 15.38 -11.76 23.15
CA ASP A 537 15.73 -11.45 21.75
C ASP A 537 15.05 -10.16 21.21
N LEU A 538 15.05 -9.11 22.04
CA LEU A 538 14.54 -7.78 21.71
C LEU A 538 15.68 -6.83 21.34
N TYR A 539 15.41 -5.92 20.41
CA TYR A 539 16.38 -4.97 19.89
C TYR A 539 15.86 -3.54 20.06
N VAL A 540 16.73 -2.65 20.50
CA VAL A 540 16.38 -1.27 20.86
C VAL A 540 16.64 -0.31 19.70
N ASN A 541 15.74 0.64 19.51
CA ASN A 541 15.93 1.76 18.58
C ASN A 541 16.60 2.96 19.29
N LYS A 542 16.93 4.02 18.53
CA LYS A 542 17.67 5.19 19.05
C LYS A 542 16.93 5.95 20.17
N ASP A 543 15.62 5.75 20.28
CA ASP A 543 14.71 6.39 21.24
C ASP A 543 14.30 5.44 22.37
N ALA A 544 15.06 4.36 22.60
CA ALA A 544 14.81 3.34 23.61
C ALA A 544 13.56 2.45 23.39
N THR A 545 12.87 2.58 22.25
CA THR A 545 11.70 1.76 21.91
C THR A 545 12.08 0.46 21.20
N VAL A 546 11.28 -0.60 21.39
CA VAL A 546 11.29 -1.80 20.54
C VAL A 546 10.21 -1.61 19.48
N ARG A 547 10.53 -1.85 18.21
CA ARG A 547 9.61 -1.59 17.10
C ARG A 547 9.51 -2.78 16.17
N TYR A 548 8.31 -2.98 15.64
CA TYR A 548 8.03 -3.94 14.59
C TYR A 548 7.54 -3.17 13.36
N ASP A 549 8.22 -3.36 12.23
CA ASP A 549 7.78 -2.77 10.97
C ASP A 549 6.80 -3.76 10.31
N ALA A 550 5.53 -3.39 10.27
CA ALA A 550 4.49 -4.09 9.51
C ALA A 550 3.88 -3.12 8.49
N LEU A 551 3.44 -3.66 7.35
CA LEU A 551 2.60 -2.92 6.42
C LEU A 551 1.16 -2.92 6.94
N ASP A 552 0.56 -1.74 7.01
CA ASP A 552 -0.83 -1.52 7.38
C ASP A 552 -1.74 -1.53 6.15
N ILE A 553 -2.89 -2.19 6.30
CA ILE A 553 -3.90 -2.30 5.25
C ILE A 553 -5.22 -1.81 5.86
N PRO A 554 -5.97 -0.94 5.17
CA PRO A 554 -7.25 -0.47 5.68
C PRO A 554 -8.24 -1.62 5.74
N ILE A 555 -8.96 -1.72 6.86
CA ILE A 555 -10.11 -2.60 7.00
C ILE A 555 -11.17 -1.90 7.84
N THR A 556 -12.42 -1.92 7.38
CA THR A 556 -13.54 -1.26 8.06
C THR A 556 -14.46 -2.26 8.74
N HIS A 557 -14.49 -3.49 8.24
CA HIS A 557 -15.38 -4.54 8.71
C HIS A 557 -14.68 -5.90 8.64
N PHE A 558 -15.02 -6.79 9.56
CA PHE A 558 -14.48 -8.14 9.61
C PHE A 558 -15.55 -9.13 10.07
N LYS A 559 -15.36 -10.42 9.76
CA LYS A 559 -16.11 -11.51 10.38
C LYS A 559 -15.29 -12.10 11.53
N PRO A 560 -15.90 -12.45 12.68
CA PRO A 560 -15.18 -13.09 13.79
C PRO A 560 -14.30 -14.27 13.35
N ARG A 561 -14.79 -15.12 12.43
CA ARG A 561 -14.03 -16.25 11.88
C ARG A 561 -12.76 -15.84 11.13
N GLU A 562 -12.75 -14.69 10.46
CA GLU A 562 -11.61 -14.22 9.65
C GLU A 562 -10.43 -13.76 10.53
N VAL A 563 -10.73 -13.28 11.73
CA VAL A 563 -9.74 -12.82 12.70
C VAL A 563 -9.46 -13.84 13.80
N ASN A 564 -10.09 -15.02 13.71
CA ASN A 564 -10.00 -16.11 14.68
C ASN A 564 -10.30 -15.65 16.12
N ALA A 565 -11.34 -14.82 16.28
CA ALA A 565 -11.79 -14.31 17.57
C ALA A 565 -13.15 -14.92 17.96
N PRO A 566 -13.28 -15.55 19.14
CA PRO A 566 -14.57 -16.03 19.63
C PRO A 566 -15.58 -14.89 19.77
N VAL A 567 -16.84 -15.17 19.44
CA VAL A 567 -17.95 -14.20 19.52
C VAL A 567 -18.07 -13.63 20.93
N GLU A 568 -17.97 -14.47 21.96
CA GLU A 568 -18.03 -14.07 23.37
C GLU A 568 -16.95 -13.03 23.69
N LYS A 569 -15.73 -13.24 23.16
CA LYS A 569 -14.61 -12.34 23.41
C LYS A 569 -14.82 -10.98 22.73
N LEU A 570 -15.36 -10.97 21.51
CA LEU A 570 -15.72 -9.74 20.81
C LEU A 570 -16.81 -8.98 21.57
N ARG A 571 -17.79 -9.68 22.15
CA ARG A 571 -18.82 -9.06 23.00
C ARG A 571 -18.24 -8.44 24.27
N GLU A 572 -17.25 -9.08 24.91
CA GLU A 572 -16.50 -8.48 26.03
C GLU A 572 -15.76 -7.20 25.63
N LEU A 573 -15.19 -7.16 24.41
CA LEU A 573 -14.52 -5.99 23.84
C LEU A 573 -15.51 -4.88 23.39
N GLY A 574 -16.82 -5.13 23.51
CA GLY A 574 -17.86 -4.15 23.21
C GLY A 574 -18.37 -4.17 21.77
N TYR A 575 -18.16 -5.26 21.03
CA TYR A 575 -18.82 -5.55 19.76
C TYR A 575 -20.12 -6.31 20.04
N LYS A 576 -21.24 -5.59 20.10
CA LYS A 576 -22.54 -6.16 20.53
C LYS A 576 -23.45 -6.56 19.38
N GLU A 577 -23.32 -5.85 18.27
CA GLU A 577 -24.21 -5.92 17.11
C GLU A 577 -23.39 -5.99 15.83
N ASP A 578 -23.96 -6.62 14.80
CA ASP A 578 -23.44 -6.64 13.44
C ASP A 578 -23.78 -5.34 12.69
N VAL A 579 -23.36 -5.24 11.42
CA VAL A 579 -23.64 -4.08 10.56
C VAL A 579 -25.12 -3.79 10.31
N ASN A 580 -25.99 -4.79 10.50
CA ASN A 580 -27.43 -4.67 10.30
C ASN A 580 -28.17 -4.36 11.61
N GLY A 581 -27.45 -4.20 12.73
CA GLY A 581 -28.02 -3.97 14.05
C GLY A 581 -28.53 -5.24 14.75
N ASN A 582 -28.27 -6.42 14.19
CA ASN A 582 -28.61 -7.68 14.87
C ASN A 582 -27.57 -7.99 15.94
N LYS A 583 -27.98 -8.65 17.02
CA LYS A 583 -27.06 -9.09 18.07
C LYS A 583 -25.97 -10.00 17.48
N LEU A 584 -24.74 -9.81 17.92
CA LEU A 584 -23.62 -10.68 17.54
C LEU A 584 -23.74 -12.03 18.27
N THR A 585 -24.04 -13.08 17.52
CA THR A 585 -24.23 -14.46 17.99
C THR A 585 -23.42 -15.47 17.20
N GLU A 586 -23.17 -15.23 15.91
CA GLU A 586 -22.49 -16.16 14.99
C GLU A 586 -21.15 -15.59 14.51
N ASP A 587 -20.26 -16.46 14.04
CA ASP A 587 -18.89 -16.10 13.63
C ASP A 587 -18.76 -15.64 12.17
N ASP A 588 -19.85 -15.69 11.41
CA ASP A 588 -19.97 -15.28 10.01
C ASP A 588 -20.62 -13.90 9.81
N GLN A 589 -21.17 -13.33 10.89
CA GLN A 589 -21.71 -11.97 10.92
C GLN A 589 -20.61 -10.95 10.64
N VAL A 590 -20.95 -9.92 9.87
CA VAL A 590 -20.02 -8.82 9.56
C VAL A 590 -20.14 -7.75 10.63
N VAL A 591 -19.01 -7.39 11.25
CA VAL A 591 -18.94 -6.41 12.34
C VAL A 591 -18.06 -5.23 11.93
N ALA A 592 -18.49 -4.01 12.25
CA ALA A 592 -17.72 -2.80 12.02
C ALA A 592 -16.56 -2.69 13.01
N LEU A 593 -15.33 -2.54 12.50
CA LEU A 593 -14.13 -2.38 13.31
C LEU A 593 -14.18 -1.04 14.06
N LYS A 594 -13.89 -1.05 15.37
CA LYS A 594 -13.81 0.19 16.16
C LYS A 594 -12.57 1.00 15.72
N PRO A 595 -12.59 2.34 15.82
CA PRO A 595 -11.56 3.19 15.21
C PRO A 595 -10.10 2.96 15.65
N GLN A 596 -9.88 2.41 16.85
CA GLN A 596 -8.54 2.18 17.41
C GLN A 596 -8.17 0.70 17.53
N ASP A 597 -9.10 -0.19 17.17
CA ASP A 597 -8.86 -1.62 17.22
C ASP A 597 -8.10 -2.02 15.96
N ILE A 598 -7.10 -2.88 16.12
CA ILE A 598 -6.24 -3.34 15.02
C ILE A 598 -6.22 -4.85 14.97
N ILE A 599 -6.24 -5.40 13.76
CA ILE A 599 -6.09 -6.83 13.52
C ILE A 599 -4.63 -7.07 13.18
N ILE A 600 -3.96 -7.85 14.03
CA ILE A 600 -2.53 -8.14 13.88
C ILE A 600 -2.39 -9.55 13.27
N PRO A 601 -1.52 -9.75 12.26
CA PRO A 601 -1.29 -11.07 11.67
C PRO A 601 -0.88 -12.10 12.72
N SER A 602 -1.42 -13.33 12.62
CA SER A 602 -1.09 -14.46 13.51
C SER A 602 0.31 -15.04 13.23
N LEU A 603 1.27 -14.21 12.85
CA LEU A 603 2.66 -14.64 12.75
C LEU A 603 3.12 -14.98 14.16
N ARG A 604 3.40 -16.27 14.40
CA ARG A 604 3.97 -16.79 15.66
C ARG A 604 5.15 -15.93 16.15
N LYS A 605 5.92 -15.36 15.22
CA LYS A 605 7.05 -14.42 15.45
C LYS A 605 6.62 -13.04 15.97
N LEU A 606 5.46 -12.52 15.56
CA LEU A 606 4.94 -11.21 15.98
C LEU A 606 4.29 -11.32 17.37
N PHE A 607 3.47 -12.36 17.59
CA PHE A 607 2.85 -12.62 18.89
C PHE A 607 3.90 -12.85 19.97
N GLN A 608 4.91 -13.71 19.72
CA GLN A 608 6.04 -13.92 20.64
C GLN A 608 6.85 -12.64 20.92
N HIS A 609 6.80 -11.65 20.03
CA HIS A 609 7.57 -10.41 20.19
C HIS A 609 6.80 -9.34 20.96
N LEU A 610 5.46 -9.31 20.87
CA LEU A 610 4.61 -8.29 21.47
C LEU A 610 4.00 -8.70 22.82
N THR A 611 3.97 -10.01 23.15
CA THR A 611 3.31 -10.53 24.37
C THR A 611 4.28 -11.06 25.43
N ILE A 612 5.46 -10.45 25.53
CA ILE A 612 6.47 -10.80 26.56
C ILE A 612 6.02 -10.34 27.95
#